data_AF-A0A2I0T953-F1
#
_entry.id   AF-A0A2I0T953-F1
#
_cell.length_a   1.000
_cell.length_b   1.000
_cell.length_c   1.000
_cell.angle_alpha   90.00
_cell.angle_beta   90.00
_cell.angle_gamma   90.00
#
_symmetry.space_group_name_H-M   'P 1'
#
loop_
_entity.id
_entity.type
_entity.pdbx_description
1 polymer ?
#
loop_
_entity_poly.entity_id
_entity_poly.type
_entity_poly.pdbx_seq_one_letter_code
_entity_poly.pdbx_strand_id
1 'polypeptide(L)'
;MIEQIAVLRSHWLMPISHKQAICLLLITPLRAGPHSLSQKLVLRNSPRALTINFLFQSLDEGASFHPCDDTYCGPFPESEPEVKAVAYFLRKHRKQIKAYLSFHAYAQMLLYPYSYKYATIPNFSCVELAAYNAVNALQSAYGVRYRYGPASSTLYVSSGSSMDWAYKNGIPYAFAFELRDTGHFGFLLPETLIKPTCTETMLAVKNITLHLLKKCH
;
A
#
# COMPACT_ATOMS: atom_id res chain seq x y z
N MET A 1 5.86 -16.63 11.21
CA MET A 1 4.88 -16.56 12.31
C MET A 1 4.43 -15.11 12.37
N ILE A 2 3.23 -14.78 11.88
CA ILE A 2 2.76 -13.38 11.79
C ILE A 2 2.14 -13.04 13.14
N GLU A 3 2.92 -12.38 14.01
CA GLU A 3 2.38 -11.79 15.23
C GLU A 3 1.46 -10.62 14.91
N GLN A 4 0.35 -10.58 15.62
CA GLN A 4 -0.74 -9.63 15.50
C GLN A 4 -0.28 -8.21 15.82
N ILE A 5 -0.67 -7.24 14.97
CA ILE A 5 -0.47 -5.82 15.23
C ILE A 5 -1.81 -5.14 15.52
N ALA A 6 -1.93 -4.70 16.78
CA ALA A 6 -2.75 -3.64 17.36
C ALA A 6 -4.21 -3.49 16.88
N VAL A 7 -5.10 -4.06 17.68
CA VAL A 7 -6.55 -3.80 17.69
C VAL A 7 -6.84 -2.42 18.31
N LEU A 8 -7.05 -1.41 17.46
CA LEU A 8 -7.88 -0.23 17.79
C LEU A 8 -9.12 -0.26 16.88
N ARG A 9 -10.08 -1.09 17.31
CA ARG A 9 -11.52 -1.24 17.02
C ARG A 9 -12.18 -0.84 15.68
N SER A 10 -11.48 -0.40 14.63
CA SER A 10 -12.02 -0.33 13.25
C SER A 10 -10.92 -0.30 12.17
N HIS A 11 -9.94 -1.18 12.30
CA HIS A 11 -8.91 -1.44 11.28
C HIS A 11 -9.16 -2.79 10.63
N TRP A 12 -9.12 -2.84 9.29
CA TRP A 12 -9.11 -4.11 8.56
C TRP A 12 -7.68 -4.38 8.11
N LEU A 13 -7.12 -5.50 8.59
CA LEU A 13 -5.83 -6.01 8.15
C LEU A 13 -6.11 -7.23 7.26
N MET A 14 -5.74 -7.15 5.98
CA MET A 14 -5.83 -8.29 5.07
C MET A 14 -4.40 -8.79 4.79
N PRO A 15 -3.92 -9.83 5.49
CA PRO A 15 -2.67 -10.48 5.12
C PRO A 15 -2.90 -11.28 3.83
N ILE A 16 -2.35 -10.83 2.70
CA ILE A 16 -2.36 -11.62 1.47
C ILE A 16 -1.25 -12.67 1.59
N SER A 17 -1.62 -13.94 1.52
CA SER A 17 -0.76 -15.10 1.69
C SER A 17 0.14 -15.32 0.46
N HIS A 18 1.14 -14.46 0.26
CA HIS A 18 2.29 -14.78 -0.60
C HIS A 18 3.59 -14.47 0.14
N LYS A 19 4.67 -15.21 -0.15
CA LYS A 19 5.92 -15.23 0.61
C LYS A 19 6.72 -13.91 0.63
N GLN A 20 6.20 -12.82 0.06
CA GLN A 20 6.76 -11.48 0.20
C GLN A 20 5.60 -10.48 0.34
N ALA A 21 5.71 -9.64 1.37
CA ALA A 21 4.63 -8.95 2.05
C ALA A 21 3.87 -7.95 1.16
N ILE A 22 2.60 -8.23 0.87
CA ILE A 22 1.59 -7.18 0.68
C ILE A 22 0.67 -7.27 1.88
N CYS A 23 0.93 -6.42 2.87
CA CYS A 23 -0.05 -6.16 3.92
C CYS A 23 -0.96 -5.04 3.42
N LEU A 24 -2.27 -5.19 3.60
CA LEU A 24 -3.22 -4.12 3.33
C LEU A 24 -3.80 -3.66 4.67
N LEU A 25 -3.60 -2.37 5.01
CA LEU A 25 -4.24 -1.74 6.16
C LEU A 25 -5.28 -0.72 5.69
N LEU A 26 -6.51 -0.89 6.15
CA LEU A 26 -7.63 0.03 5.86
C LEU A 26 -8.10 0.69 7.15
N ILE A 27 -8.17 2.03 7.11
CA ILE A 27 -8.56 2.85 8.26
C ILE A 27 -10.01 3.31 8.06
N THR A 28 -10.89 2.97 9.01
CA THR A 28 -12.31 3.37 9.04
C THR A 28 -12.67 4.06 10.37
N PRO A 29 -13.60 5.04 10.41
CA PRO A 29 -14.09 5.61 11.66
C PRO A 29 -14.89 4.58 12.46
N LEU A 30 -14.74 4.63 13.79
CA LEU A 30 -15.29 3.68 14.77
C LEU A 30 -16.77 3.34 14.53
N ARG A 31 -17.06 2.08 14.16
CA ARG A 31 -18.37 1.45 14.40
C ARG A 31 -18.22 -0.07 14.56
N ALA A 32 -18.78 -0.58 15.65
CA ALA A 32 -18.66 -1.98 16.06
C ALA A 32 -19.41 -2.95 15.14
N GLY A 33 -18.80 -4.09 14.83
CA GLY A 33 -19.43 -5.24 14.17
C GLY A 33 -18.44 -6.41 14.03
N PRO A 34 -18.80 -7.68 14.32
CA PRO A 34 -17.86 -8.79 14.34
C PRO A 34 -18.05 -9.72 13.13
N HIS A 35 -17.14 -9.74 12.15
CA HIS A 35 -16.99 -10.91 11.25
C HIS A 35 -15.57 -10.98 10.67
N SER A 36 -14.82 -12.04 10.98
CA SER A 36 -13.54 -12.39 10.37
C SER A 36 -13.73 -13.52 9.36
N LEU A 37 -13.43 -13.29 8.08
CA LEU A 37 -13.33 -14.33 7.06
C LEU A 37 -11.85 -14.56 6.76
N SER A 38 -11.37 -15.77 7.05
CA SER A 38 -10.07 -16.27 6.61
C SER A 38 -10.30 -17.21 5.43
N GLN A 39 -9.80 -16.85 4.25
CA GLN A 39 -9.61 -17.79 3.14
C GLN A 39 -8.14 -17.76 2.76
N LYS A 40 -7.50 -18.94 2.83
CA LYS A 40 -6.15 -19.17 2.30
C LYS A 40 -6.29 -19.44 0.81
N LEU A 41 -5.59 -18.67 -0.01
CA LEU A 41 -5.35 -18.98 -1.42
C LEU A 41 -3.83 -18.94 -1.65
N VAL A 42 -3.34 -19.94 -2.38
CA VAL A 42 -1.93 -20.10 -2.76
C VAL A 42 -1.87 -19.91 -4.27
N LEU A 43 -1.22 -18.85 -4.73
CA LEU A 43 -0.92 -18.63 -6.16
C LEU A 43 0.58 -18.48 -6.40
N ARG A 44 1.00 -18.80 -7.63
CA ARG A 44 2.38 -18.92 -8.11
C ARG A 44 2.93 -17.63 -8.75
N ASN A 45 2.43 -16.46 -8.36
CA ASN A 45 2.73 -15.20 -9.08
C ASN A 45 3.69 -14.29 -8.30
N SER A 46 4.56 -13.60 -9.04
CA SER A 46 5.53 -12.64 -8.50
C SER A 46 4.81 -11.51 -7.72
N PRO A 47 5.33 -11.01 -6.58
CA PRO A 47 4.68 -9.96 -5.78
C PRO A 47 4.38 -8.67 -6.56
N ARG A 48 5.18 -8.37 -7.59
CA ARG A 48 4.98 -7.22 -8.47
C ARG A 48 3.71 -7.38 -9.32
N ALA A 49 3.43 -8.58 -9.85
CA ALA A 49 2.25 -8.87 -10.66
C ALA A 49 0.93 -8.64 -9.90
N LEU A 50 0.88 -8.97 -8.60
CA LEU A 50 -0.31 -8.75 -7.75
C LEU A 50 -0.63 -7.26 -7.55
N THR A 51 0.37 -6.38 -7.68
CA THR A 51 0.19 -4.93 -7.50
C THR A 51 -0.30 -4.27 -8.79
N ILE A 52 -0.01 -4.86 -9.95
CA ILE A 52 -0.20 -4.29 -11.29
C ILE A 52 -1.56 -4.68 -11.90
N ASN A 53 -2.24 -5.71 -11.38
CA ASN A 53 -3.50 -6.20 -11.96
C ASN A 53 -4.76 -5.43 -11.48
N PHE A 54 -4.62 -4.22 -10.91
CA PHE A 54 -5.79 -3.46 -10.46
C PHE A 54 -6.42 -2.57 -11.56
N LEU A 55 -5.75 -2.22 -12.67
CA LEU A 55 -6.24 -1.14 -13.58
C LEU A 55 -6.96 -1.55 -14.87
N PHE A 56 -7.90 -0.68 -15.26
CA PHE A 56 -8.91 -0.74 -16.33
C PHE A 56 -8.56 0.13 -17.57
N GLN A 57 -7.36 0.74 -17.68
CA GLN A 57 -6.99 1.61 -18.83
C GLN A 57 -5.46 1.76 -19.03
N SER A 58 -5.01 1.62 -20.29
CA SER A 58 -3.65 1.65 -20.89
C SER A 58 -2.50 1.03 -20.07
N LEU A 59 -2.14 -0.19 -20.45
CA LEU A 59 -1.00 -1.00 -19.97
C LEU A 59 0.32 -0.59 -20.65
N ASP A 60 0.53 0.70 -20.89
CA ASP A 60 1.60 1.14 -21.78
C ASP A 60 2.97 1.21 -21.09
N GLU A 61 3.02 1.46 -19.76
CA GLU A 61 4.28 1.58 -19.02
C GLU A 61 4.27 0.81 -17.68
N GLY A 62 5.36 0.08 -17.41
CA GLY A 62 5.61 -0.62 -16.14
C GLY A 62 4.94 -1.99 -15.98
N ALA A 63 4.20 -2.46 -16.98
CA ALA A 63 3.48 -3.74 -16.99
C ALA A 63 3.80 -4.52 -18.28
N SER A 64 3.74 -5.86 -18.23
CA SER A 64 3.96 -6.73 -19.38
C SER A 64 2.74 -7.60 -19.70
N PHE A 65 2.56 -7.90 -20.99
CA PHE A 65 1.58 -8.90 -21.46
C PHE A 65 2.19 -10.30 -21.62
N HIS A 66 3.50 -10.46 -21.44
CA HIS A 66 4.16 -11.75 -21.54
C HIS A 66 4.02 -12.52 -20.21
N PRO A 67 3.40 -13.71 -20.19
CA PRO A 67 3.13 -14.44 -18.94
C PRO A 67 4.38 -14.88 -18.16
N CYS A 68 5.55 -14.86 -18.78
CA CYS A 68 6.82 -15.22 -18.14
C CYS A 68 7.53 -14.03 -17.49
N ASP A 69 7.03 -12.80 -17.71
CA ASP A 69 7.64 -11.60 -17.15
C ASP A 69 7.18 -11.38 -15.70
N ASP A 70 8.10 -10.93 -14.85
CA ASP A 70 7.82 -10.62 -13.44
C ASP A 70 6.76 -9.52 -13.26
N THR A 71 6.52 -8.72 -14.30
CA THR A 71 5.54 -7.63 -14.36
C THR A 71 4.31 -7.99 -15.19
N TYR A 72 4.07 -9.29 -15.45
CA TYR A 72 2.88 -9.74 -16.15
C TYR A 72 1.59 -9.20 -15.49
N CYS A 73 0.77 -8.50 -16.26
CA CYS A 73 -0.43 -7.83 -15.76
C CYS A 73 -1.66 -8.73 -15.63
N GLY A 74 -1.59 -9.98 -16.11
CA GLY A 74 -2.75 -10.85 -16.22
C GLY A 74 -3.51 -10.67 -17.55
N PRO A 75 -4.44 -11.58 -17.87
CA PRO A 75 -5.19 -11.58 -19.12
C PRO A 75 -6.25 -10.46 -19.22
N PHE A 76 -6.71 -9.95 -18.08
CA PHE A 76 -7.65 -8.82 -17.97
C PHE A 76 -7.60 -8.23 -16.56
N PRO A 77 -8.09 -7.00 -16.34
CA PRO A 77 -8.06 -6.34 -15.02
C PRO A 77 -8.78 -7.15 -13.95
N GLU A 78 -8.19 -7.24 -12.75
CA GLU A 78 -8.73 -8.01 -11.62
C GLU A 78 -8.93 -9.50 -11.93
N SER A 79 -8.11 -10.07 -12.82
CA SER A 79 -8.13 -11.50 -13.18
C SER A 79 -7.66 -12.39 -12.03
N GLU A 80 -6.71 -11.93 -11.20
CA GLU A 80 -6.29 -12.68 -10.02
C GLU A 80 -7.41 -12.68 -8.96
N PRO A 81 -7.78 -13.85 -8.39
CA PRO A 81 -8.85 -13.95 -7.41
C PRO A 81 -8.60 -13.13 -6.14
N GLU A 82 -7.35 -12.94 -5.70
CA GLU A 82 -6.98 -12.11 -4.56
C GLU A 82 -7.23 -10.62 -4.84
N VAL A 83 -6.80 -10.15 -6.02
CA VAL A 83 -7.02 -8.78 -6.47
C VAL A 83 -8.51 -8.51 -6.58
N LYS A 84 -9.26 -9.43 -7.18
CA LYS A 84 -10.72 -9.36 -7.28
C LYS A 84 -11.40 -9.29 -5.91
N ALA A 85 -10.94 -10.08 -4.95
CA ALA A 85 -11.50 -10.09 -3.59
C ALA A 85 -11.27 -8.74 -2.88
N VAL A 86 -10.05 -8.19 -2.96
CA VAL A 86 -9.71 -6.89 -2.39
C VAL A 86 -10.49 -5.77 -3.08
N ALA A 87 -10.52 -5.76 -4.41
CA ALA A 87 -11.24 -4.76 -5.19
C ALA A 87 -12.75 -4.78 -4.89
N TYR A 88 -13.35 -5.98 -4.76
CA TYR A 88 -14.73 -6.13 -4.33
C TYR A 88 -14.97 -5.53 -2.94
N PHE A 89 -14.13 -5.86 -1.96
CA PHE A 89 -14.24 -5.33 -0.60
C PHE A 89 -14.14 -3.79 -0.58
N LEU A 90 -13.13 -3.23 -1.25
CA LEU A 90 -12.91 -1.79 -1.30
C LEU A 90 -14.07 -1.07 -1.98
N ARG A 91 -14.58 -1.57 -3.10
CA ARG A 91 -15.77 -0.99 -3.75
C ARG A 91 -16.99 -0.99 -2.83
N LYS A 92 -17.23 -2.10 -2.12
CA LYS A 92 -18.36 -2.26 -1.20
C LYS A 92 -18.27 -1.29 -0.01
N HIS A 93 -17.07 -0.99 0.47
CA HIS A 93 -16.84 -0.18 1.68
C HIS A 93 -16.25 1.22 1.41
N ARG A 94 -16.15 1.66 0.15
CA ARG A 94 -15.47 2.92 -0.25
C ARG A 94 -15.92 4.18 0.49
N LYS A 95 -17.19 4.26 0.91
CA LYS A 95 -17.70 5.42 1.66
C LYS A 95 -17.19 5.46 3.12
N GLN A 96 -16.86 4.30 3.67
CA GLN A 96 -16.42 4.10 5.06
C GLN A 96 -14.90 4.16 5.19
N ILE A 97 -14.18 3.69 4.18
CA ILE A 97 -12.72 3.69 4.14
C ILE A 97 -12.20 5.10 3.85
N LYS A 98 -11.35 5.62 4.73
CA LYS A 98 -10.75 6.97 4.59
C LYS A 98 -9.33 6.94 4.08
N ALA A 99 -8.61 5.87 4.38
CA ALA A 99 -7.29 5.65 3.83
C ALA A 99 -7.05 4.20 3.42
N TYR A 100 -6.23 4.04 2.39
CA TYR A 100 -5.70 2.80 1.86
C TYR A 100 -4.18 2.81 2.02
N LEU A 101 -3.61 1.81 2.69
CA LEU A 101 -2.17 1.65 2.83
C LEU A 101 -1.75 0.28 2.28
N SER A 102 -0.93 0.25 1.23
CA SER A 102 -0.21 -0.95 0.82
C SER A 102 1.23 -0.90 1.34
N PHE A 103 1.76 -2.08 1.70
CA PHE A 103 3.14 -2.22 2.16
C PHE A 103 3.89 -3.14 1.20
N HIS A 104 5.08 -2.70 0.81
CA HIS A 104 6.01 -3.32 -0.11
C HIS A 104 7.41 -3.25 0.49
N ALA A 105 8.36 -3.93 -0.13
CA ALA A 105 9.78 -3.74 0.11
C ALA A 105 10.49 -3.90 -1.25
N TYR A 106 11.62 -3.24 -1.48
CA TYR A 106 12.41 -2.36 -0.62
C TYR A 106 12.65 -1.03 -1.35
N ALA A 107 12.85 0.06 -0.61
CA ALA A 107 13.44 1.32 -1.12
C ALA A 107 13.50 2.45 -0.06
N GLN A 108 12.86 2.27 1.10
CA GLN A 108 12.63 3.32 2.09
C GLN A 108 11.89 4.53 1.49
N MET A 109 10.68 4.30 0.98
CA MET A 109 9.83 5.33 0.39
C MET A 109 8.40 5.28 0.95
N LEU A 110 7.75 6.44 1.03
CA LEU A 110 6.31 6.58 1.26
C LEU A 110 5.69 7.29 0.06
N LEU A 111 5.04 6.52 -0.79
CA LEU A 111 4.51 6.97 -2.07
C LEU A 111 3.03 7.28 -1.98
N TYR A 112 2.56 8.20 -2.83
CA TYR A 112 1.15 8.49 -3.04
C TYR A 112 0.84 8.69 -4.54
N PRO A 113 -0.43 8.67 -4.96
CA PRO A 113 -0.78 8.86 -6.37
C PRO A 113 -0.25 10.16 -7.00
N TYR A 114 -0.03 10.20 -8.31
CA TYR A 114 -0.22 9.09 -9.26
C TYR A 114 1.07 8.31 -9.51
N SER A 115 0.93 7.00 -9.78
CA SER A 115 2.00 6.15 -10.32
C SER A 115 2.00 6.11 -11.84
N TYR A 116 0.84 6.14 -12.52
CA TYR A 116 0.75 5.98 -13.98
C TYR A 116 0.98 7.25 -14.80
N LYS A 117 1.16 8.42 -14.15
CA LYS A 117 1.38 9.69 -14.85
C LYS A 117 2.08 10.73 -13.99
N TYR A 118 2.74 11.67 -14.65
CA TYR A 118 3.25 12.90 -14.04
C TYR A 118 2.12 13.93 -13.92
N ALA A 119 1.35 13.84 -12.84
CA ALA A 119 0.31 14.80 -12.51
C ALA A 119 0.13 14.89 -10.99
N THR A 120 -0.34 16.05 -10.53
CA THR A 120 -0.73 16.25 -9.14
C THR A 120 -2.14 15.73 -8.87
N ILE A 121 -2.37 15.30 -7.64
CA ILE A 121 -3.72 14.95 -7.15
C ILE A 121 -4.46 16.20 -6.66
N PRO A 122 -5.79 16.29 -6.81
CA PRO A 122 -6.58 17.43 -6.31
C PRO A 122 -6.33 17.80 -4.84
N ASN A 123 -6.08 16.82 -3.96
CA ASN A 123 -5.84 17.03 -2.52
C ASN A 123 -4.35 16.97 -2.13
N PHE A 124 -3.47 17.43 -3.03
CA PHE A 124 -2.01 17.31 -2.91
C PHE A 124 -1.47 17.79 -1.56
N SER A 125 -1.77 19.03 -1.14
CA SER A 125 -1.22 19.61 0.09
C SER A 125 -1.52 18.78 1.34
N CYS A 126 -2.73 18.20 1.43
CA CYS A 126 -3.12 17.35 2.55
C CYS A 126 -2.35 16.03 2.56
N VAL A 127 -2.25 15.38 1.41
CA VAL A 127 -1.57 14.09 1.26
C VAL A 127 -0.06 14.24 1.47
N GLU A 128 0.54 15.29 0.92
CA GLU A 128 1.95 15.60 1.10
C GLU A 128 2.27 15.90 2.57
N LEU A 129 1.45 16.71 3.24
CA LEU A 129 1.63 16.99 4.67
C LEU A 129 1.46 15.73 5.53
N ALA A 130 0.52 14.84 5.18
CA ALA A 130 0.37 13.55 5.85
C ALA A 130 1.63 12.69 5.67
N ALA A 131 2.16 12.61 4.45
CA ALA A 131 3.37 11.85 4.14
C ALA A 131 4.60 12.41 4.88
N TYR A 132 4.79 13.72 4.85
CA TYR A 132 5.86 14.42 5.57
C TYR A 132 5.85 14.10 7.08
N ASN A 133 4.69 14.24 7.72
CA ASN A 133 4.55 13.94 9.15
C ASN A 133 4.79 12.45 9.44
N ALA A 134 4.36 11.57 8.55
CA ALA A 134 4.55 10.14 8.69
C ALA A 134 6.04 9.73 8.60
N VAL A 135 6.79 10.25 7.62
CA VAL A 135 8.23 9.93 7.48
C VAL A 135 9.05 10.51 8.63
N ASN A 136 8.72 11.70 9.13
CA ASN A 136 9.40 12.29 10.28
C ASN A 136 9.17 11.46 11.55
N ALA A 137 7.94 10.98 11.74
CA ALA A 137 7.61 10.10 12.85
C ALA A 137 8.28 8.72 12.74
N LEU A 138 8.42 8.19 11.52
CA LEU A 138 9.19 6.97 11.27
C LEU A 138 10.66 7.18 11.64
N GLN A 139 11.24 8.27 11.15
CA GLN A 139 12.65 8.61 11.37
C GLN A 139 12.97 8.77 12.86
N SER A 140 12.04 9.25 13.69
CA SER A 140 12.30 9.45 15.12
C SER A 140 12.50 8.15 15.91
N ALA A 141 12.11 6.98 15.39
CA ALA A 141 12.35 5.70 16.07
C ALA A 141 13.83 5.31 16.08
N TYR A 142 14.45 5.31 14.89
CA TYR A 142 15.79 4.73 14.68
C TYR A 142 16.69 5.55 13.74
N GLY A 143 16.28 6.75 13.36
CA GLY A 143 17.04 7.64 12.46
C GLY A 143 16.95 7.26 10.98
N VAL A 144 16.14 6.28 10.59
CA VAL A 144 16.02 5.83 9.19
C VAL A 144 15.24 6.82 8.36
N ARG A 145 15.84 7.24 7.24
CA ARG A 145 15.29 8.25 6.34
C ARG A 145 14.50 7.60 5.22
N TYR A 146 13.23 7.98 5.12
CA TYR A 146 12.37 7.61 4.01
C TYR A 146 12.18 8.82 3.08
N ARG A 147 12.25 8.60 1.77
CA ARG A 147 11.77 9.57 0.78
C ARG A 147 10.25 9.52 0.72
N TYR A 148 9.61 10.59 0.28
CA TYR A 148 8.17 10.59 0.03
C TYR A 148 7.84 11.47 -1.18
N GLY A 149 6.71 11.20 -1.81
CA GLY A 149 6.25 11.96 -2.96
C GLY A 149 5.28 11.18 -3.86
N PRO A 150 4.88 11.78 -5.00
CA PRO A 150 4.15 11.05 -6.04
C PRO A 150 4.97 9.83 -6.51
N ALA A 151 4.31 8.70 -6.71
CA ALA A 151 4.98 7.46 -7.11
C ALA A 151 5.73 7.60 -8.44
N SER A 152 5.14 8.27 -9.42
CA SER A 152 5.73 8.47 -10.75
C SER A 152 7.07 9.22 -10.71
N SER A 153 7.23 10.22 -9.84
CA SER A 153 8.44 11.03 -9.72
C SER A 153 9.42 10.54 -8.65
N THR A 154 8.94 9.86 -7.62
CA THR A 154 9.77 9.39 -6.50
C THR A 154 10.42 8.03 -6.79
N LEU A 155 9.68 7.16 -7.46
CA LEU A 155 10.08 5.78 -7.76
C LEU A 155 10.24 5.59 -9.28
N TYR A 156 9.15 5.37 -10.02
CA TYR A 156 9.09 5.32 -11.49
C TYR A 156 7.63 5.29 -11.94
N VAL A 157 7.37 5.58 -13.22
CA VAL A 157 6.03 5.49 -13.82
C VAL A 157 5.60 4.03 -13.92
N SER A 158 4.45 3.71 -13.33
CA SER A 158 3.85 2.38 -13.42
C SER A 158 2.34 2.46 -13.56
N SER A 159 1.81 1.69 -14.50
CA SER A 159 0.38 1.38 -14.58
C SER A 159 0.04 0.24 -13.62
N GLY A 160 -1.24 0.06 -13.33
CA GLY A 160 -1.68 -1.11 -12.58
C GLY A 160 -1.78 -0.98 -11.06
N SER A 161 -1.17 0.03 -10.44
CA SER A 161 -1.00 0.04 -8.98
C SER A 161 -2.32 0.04 -8.18
N SER A 162 -2.33 -0.75 -7.11
CA SER A 162 -3.46 -0.83 -6.19
C SER A 162 -3.77 0.50 -5.49
N MET A 163 -2.75 1.32 -5.25
CA MET A 163 -2.84 2.66 -4.68
C MET A 163 -3.60 3.62 -5.60
N ASP A 164 -3.25 3.66 -6.89
CA ASP A 164 -3.97 4.50 -7.88
C ASP A 164 -5.40 4.00 -8.09
N TRP A 165 -5.61 2.69 -8.08
CA TRP A 165 -6.96 2.11 -8.15
C TRP A 165 -7.80 2.52 -6.94
N ALA A 166 -7.27 2.42 -5.72
CA ALA A 166 -7.97 2.81 -4.50
C ALA A 166 -8.35 4.29 -4.53
N TYR A 167 -7.41 5.14 -4.96
CA TYR A 167 -7.63 6.57 -5.14
C TYR A 167 -8.74 6.86 -6.16
N LYS A 168 -8.66 6.27 -7.36
CA LYS A 168 -9.66 6.42 -8.43
C LYS A 168 -11.05 5.90 -8.01
N ASN A 169 -11.12 4.95 -7.08
CA ASN A 169 -12.36 4.41 -6.53
C ASN A 169 -12.90 5.19 -5.31
N GLY A 170 -12.37 6.38 -5.04
CA GLY A 170 -12.93 7.32 -4.08
C GLY A 170 -12.37 7.24 -2.67
N ILE A 171 -11.23 6.57 -2.48
CA ILE A 171 -10.49 6.61 -1.20
C ILE A 171 -9.51 7.79 -1.24
N PRO A 172 -9.72 8.86 -0.45
CA PRO A 172 -9.02 10.14 -0.64
C PRO A 172 -7.54 10.11 -0.25
N TYR A 173 -7.14 9.21 0.65
CA TYR A 173 -5.76 9.03 1.09
C TYR A 173 -5.30 7.62 0.72
N ALA A 174 -4.43 7.50 -0.28
CA ALA A 174 -3.87 6.22 -0.69
C ALA A 174 -2.34 6.34 -0.61
N PHE A 175 -1.69 5.42 0.10
CA PHE A 175 -0.24 5.39 0.23
C PHE A 175 0.31 3.99 -0.01
N ALA A 176 1.53 3.93 -0.56
CA ALA A 176 2.33 2.72 -0.67
C ALA A 176 3.64 2.91 0.09
N PHE A 177 3.94 2.03 1.04
CA PHE A 177 5.23 1.99 1.71
C PHE A 177 6.18 1.08 0.94
N GLU A 178 7.37 1.55 0.61
CA GLU A 178 8.51 0.71 0.27
C GLU A 178 9.41 0.65 1.49
N LEU A 179 9.39 -0.46 2.22
CA LEU A 179 10.07 -0.62 3.50
C LEU A 179 11.59 -0.74 3.33
N ARG A 180 12.28 -1.06 4.44
CA ARG A 180 13.72 -1.29 4.43
C ARG A 180 14.11 -2.45 3.49
N ASP A 181 15.32 -2.44 2.96
CA ASP A 181 16.35 -1.39 3.05
C ASP A 181 16.46 -0.59 1.74
N THR A 182 17.64 -0.08 1.39
CA THR A 182 17.90 0.61 0.12
C THR A 182 18.62 -0.28 -0.90
N GLY A 183 18.59 -1.61 -0.71
CA GLY A 183 19.14 -2.60 -1.65
C GLY A 183 20.39 -3.34 -1.19
N HIS A 184 20.85 -3.16 0.05
CA HIS A 184 21.98 -3.94 0.56
C HIS A 184 21.58 -5.41 0.80
N PHE A 185 20.46 -5.61 1.48
CA PHE A 185 19.78 -6.90 1.63
C PHE A 185 18.60 -7.05 0.68
N GLY A 186 17.96 -5.93 0.31
CA GLY A 186 16.78 -5.92 -0.53
C GLY A 186 15.65 -6.78 0.06
N PHE A 187 15.17 -7.75 -0.71
CA PHE A 187 14.12 -8.68 -0.28
C PHE A 187 14.57 -9.71 0.79
N LEU A 188 15.88 -9.83 1.04
CA LEU A 188 16.46 -10.77 2.00
C LEU A 188 16.87 -10.06 3.30
N LEU A 189 16.05 -9.09 3.75
CA LEU A 189 16.27 -8.34 4.97
C LEU A 189 16.40 -9.28 6.19
N PRO A 190 17.48 -9.18 7.00
CA PRO A 190 17.69 -10.02 8.16
C PRO A 190 16.51 -10.02 9.14
N GLU A 191 16.22 -11.18 9.73
CA GLU A 191 15.13 -11.34 10.70
C GLU A 191 15.24 -10.35 11.89
N THR A 192 16.48 -10.03 12.30
CA THR A 192 16.79 -9.07 13.36
C THR A 192 16.28 -7.66 13.06
N LEU A 193 16.05 -7.31 11.78
CA LEU A 193 15.52 -6.02 11.35
C LEU A 193 14.00 -6.00 11.22
N ILE A 194 13.30 -7.13 11.32
CA ILE A 194 11.82 -7.18 11.24
C ILE A 194 11.19 -6.29 12.31
N LYS A 195 11.56 -6.48 13.58
CA LYS A 195 10.99 -5.70 14.69
C LYS A 195 11.29 -4.19 14.55
N PRO A 196 12.54 -3.76 14.31
CA PRO A 196 12.85 -2.35 14.02
C PRO A 196 12.01 -1.77 12.87
N THR A 197 11.89 -2.48 11.74
CA THR A 197 11.09 -2.02 10.60
C THR A 197 9.61 -1.90 10.95
N CYS A 198 9.02 -2.89 11.64
CA CYS A 198 7.62 -2.79 12.07
C CYS A 198 7.39 -1.61 13.03
N THR A 199 8.30 -1.39 13.98
CA THR A 199 8.17 -0.32 14.98
C THR A 199 8.20 1.07 14.34
N GLU A 200 9.17 1.34 13.45
CA GLU A 200 9.24 2.64 12.77
C GLU A 200 8.05 2.87 11.83
N THR A 201 7.65 1.84 11.07
CA THR A 201 6.50 1.93 10.16
C THR A 201 5.20 2.18 10.93
N MET A 202 5.04 1.59 12.12
CA MET A 202 3.86 1.82 12.94
C MET A 202 3.75 3.29 13.39
N LEU A 203 4.86 3.99 13.62
CA LEU A 203 4.83 5.42 13.92
C LEU A 203 4.34 6.26 12.73
N ALA A 204 4.76 5.90 11.51
CA ALA A 204 4.23 6.51 10.29
C ALA A 204 2.72 6.27 10.16
N VAL A 205 2.26 5.02 10.27
CA VAL A 205 0.84 4.65 10.18
C VAL A 205 -0.01 5.40 11.21
N LYS A 206 0.48 5.50 12.45
CA LYS A 206 -0.19 6.27 13.51
C LYS A 206 -0.30 7.75 13.14
N ASN A 207 0.74 8.34 12.55
CA ASN A 207 0.71 9.74 12.14
C ASN A 207 -0.21 9.99 10.94
N ILE A 208 -0.26 9.08 9.97
CA ILE A 208 -1.28 9.14 8.91
C ILE A 208 -2.67 9.11 9.55
N THR A 209 -2.92 8.17 10.46
CA THR A 209 -4.21 8.06 11.15
C THR A 209 -4.59 9.33 11.90
N LEU A 210 -3.65 9.92 12.65
CA LEU A 210 -3.85 11.18 13.36
C LEU A 210 -4.09 12.36 12.40
N HIS A 211 -3.44 12.36 11.24
CA HIS A 211 -3.69 13.34 10.20
C HIS A 211 -5.12 13.23 9.67
N LEU A 212 -5.63 12.02 9.41
CA LEU A 212 -7.01 11.82 8.93
C LEU A 212 -8.09 12.32 9.92
N LEU A 213 -7.79 12.28 11.22
CA LEU A 213 -8.69 12.79 12.26
C LEU A 213 -8.75 14.32 12.28
N LYS A 214 -7.68 14.99 11.84
CA LYS A 214 -7.64 16.44 11.67
C LYS A 214 -8.21 16.73 10.28
N LYS A 215 -9.37 17.39 10.20
CA LYS A 215 -9.90 17.78 8.89
C LYS A 215 -8.86 18.63 8.16
N CYS A 216 -8.39 18.15 7.03
CA CYS A 216 -7.61 18.97 6.11
C CYS A 216 -8.60 19.82 5.31
N HIS A 217 -8.42 21.14 5.38
CA HIS A 217 -9.28 22.14 4.76
C HIS A 217 -8.75 22.53 3.39
#